data_AF-A0A0Q5NYV9-F1
#
_entry.id   AF-A0A0Q5NYV9-F1
#
_cell.length_a   1.000
_cell.length_b   1.000
_cell.length_c   1.000
_cell.angle_alpha   90.00
_cell.angle_beta   90.00
_cell.angle_gamma   90.00
#
_symmetry.space_group_name_H-M   'P 1'
#
loop_
_entity.id
_entity.type
_entity.pdbx_description
1 polymer ?
#
loop_
_entity_poly.entity_id
_entity_poly.type
_entity_poly.pdbx_seq_one_letter_code
_entity_poly.pdbx_strand_id
1 'polypeptide(L)'
;MGILDSTFSTLFRGSGRSNPAVTQRLERTLERESALRRELAQLKTRVSASAPELQVKMDLMQFDVAQEKAAVASLTAALMQAQEDLELEKANRSAAIHLLKKHGVVDGLAYSSFTREERVELIASAMDEVVGSETTIRWKARSPASTRSQSGKGA
;
A
#
# COMPACT_ATOMS: atom_id res chain seq x y z
N MET A 1 -1.75 19.25 -73.27
CA MET A 1 -2.15 17.83 -73.42
C MET A 1 -1.25 17.19 -74.46
N GLY A 2 -0.23 16.36 -74.19
CA GLY A 2 0.46 15.96 -72.98
C GLY A 2 1.85 15.48 -73.41
N ILE A 3 2.88 16.32 -73.26
CA ILE A 3 4.27 16.08 -73.68
C ILE A 3 5.01 15.28 -72.57
N LEU A 4 4.27 14.52 -71.77
CA LEU A 4 4.76 13.79 -70.60
C LEU A 4 4.74 12.26 -70.76
N ASP A 5 4.10 11.74 -71.82
CA ASP A 5 4.04 10.28 -72.05
C ASP A 5 5.16 9.73 -72.94
N SER A 6 5.98 10.58 -73.58
CA SER A 6 7.08 10.12 -74.46
C SER A 6 8.48 10.15 -73.83
N THR A 7 8.64 10.74 -72.65
CA THR A 7 9.95 10.87 -71.96
C THR A 7 10.25 9.72 -71.00
N PHE A 8 9.25 8.96 -70.55
CA PHE A 8 9.49 7.80 -69.68
C PHE A 8 9.90 6.52 -70.43
N SER A 9 9.51 6.33 -71.69
CA SER A 9 9.85 5.11 -72.45
C SER A 9 11.24 5.14 -73.10
N THR A 10 11.91 6.31 -73.11
CA THR A 10 13.20 6.51 -73.77
C THR A 10 14.42 6.42 -72.85
N LEU A 11 14.25 6.36 -71.52
CA LEU A 11 15.37 6.20 -70.57
C LEU A 11 15.79 4.74 -70.31
N PHE A 12 14.98 3.74 -70.70
CA PHE A 12 15.29 2.32 -70.49
C PHE A 12 15.60 1.53 -71.77
N ARG A 13 15.70 2.21 -72.91
CA ARG A 13 16.05 1.59 -74.20
C ARG A 13 17.47 1.99 -74.63
N GLY A 14 18.46 1.60 -73.84
CA GLY A 14 19.87 1.77 -74.18
C GLY A 14 20.78 1.10 -73.16
N SER A 15 21.63 0.18 -73.62
CA SER A 15 22.65 -0.58 -72.87
C SER A 15 22.18 -1.82 -72.11
N GLY A 16 22.04 -2.92 -72.85
CA GLY A 16 22.10 -4.28 -72.34
C GLY A 16 23.52 -4.70 -71.92
N ARG A 17 24.07 -4.04 -70.91
CA ARG A 17 25.16 -4.59 -70.09
C ARG A 17 24.80 -4.36 -68.63
N SER A 18 24.26 -5.39 -67.98
CA SER A 18 24.23 -5.46 -66.52
C SER A 18 25.65 -5.18 -66.05
N ASN A 19 25.85 -4.08 -65.32
CA ASN A 19 27.18 -3.75 -64.81
C ASN A 19 27.50 -4.77 -63.70
N PRO A 20 28.44 -5.71 -63.91
CA PRO A 20 28.66 -6.82 -63.00
C PRO A 20 29.05 -6.35 -61.59
N ALA A 21 29.66 -5.16 -61.48
CA ALA A 21 29.99 -4.54 -60.21
C ALA A 21 28.75 -4.03 -59.45
N VAL A 22 27.68 -3.65 -60.14
CA VAL A 22 26.42 -3.19 -59.53
C VAL A 22 25.56 -4.40 -59.13
N THR A 23 25.48 -5.42 -59.96
CA THR A 23 24.78 -6.67 -59.61
C THR A 23 25.42 -7.37 -58.42
N GLN A 24 26.75 -7.46 -58.38
CA GLN A 24 27.48 -8.06 -57.26
C GLN A 24 27.33 -7.25 -55.95
N ARG A 25 27.18 -5.93 -56.04
CA ARG A 25 26.86 -5.09 -54.87
C ARG A 25 25.44 -5.33 -54.39
N LEU A 26 24.48 -5.44 -55.31
CA LEU A 26 23.07 -5.74 -54.99
C LEU A 26 22.92 -7.11 -54.33
N GLU A 27 23.61 -8.13 -54.83
CA GLU A 27 23.64 -9.47 -54.23
C GLU A 27 24.19 -9.44 -52.79
N ARG A 28 25.33 -8.77 -52.57
CA ARG A 28 25.89 -8.59 -51.21
C ARG A 28 24.96 -7.82 -50.27
N THR A 29 24.23 -6.83 -50.78
CA THR A 29 23.25 -6.10 -49.96
C THR A 29 22.03 -6.94 -49.63
N LEU A 30 21.55 -7.75 -50.58
CA LEU A 30 20.45 -8.69 -50.37
C LEU A 30 20.83 -9.79 -49.37
N GLU A 31 22.05 -10.31 -49.44
CA GLU A 31 22.58 -11.27 -48.47
C GLU A 31 22.63 -10.66 -47.06
N ARG A 32 23.14 -9.44 -46.92
CA ARG A 32 23.15 -8.70 -45.64
C ARG A 32 21.75 -8.41 -45.12
N GLU A 33 20.83 -8.00 -45.98
CA GLU A 33 19.43 -7.77 -45.59
C GLU A 33 18.77 -9.07 -45.11
N SER A 34 19.04 -10.19 -45.79
CA SER A 34 18.53 -11.50 -45.40
C SER A 34 19.10 -11.97 -44.04
N ALA A 35 20.38 -11.67 -43.76
CA ALA A 35 21.02 -11.96 -42.49
C ALA A 35 20.41 -11.10 -41.36
N LEU A 36 20.26 -9.79 -41.58
CA LEU A 36 19.62 -8.87 -40.64
C LEU A 36 18.17 -9.25 -40.33
N ARG A 37 17.41 -9.72 -41.33
CA ARG A 37 16.04 -10.24 -41.11
C ARG A 37 16.02 -11.49 -40.23
N ARG A 38 16.99 -12.39 -40.40
CA ARG A 38 17.13 -13.58 -39.54
C ARG A 38 17.51 -13.19 -38.12
N GLU A 39 18.45 -12.27 -37.94
CA GLU A 39 18.84 -11.74 -36.63
C GLU A 39 17.65 -11.05 -35.93
N LEU A 40 16.87 -10.26 -36.66
CA LEU A 40 15.68 -9.59 -36.14
C LEU A 40 14.60 -10.60 -35.72
N ALA A 41 14.39 -11.67 -36.50
CA ALA A 41 13.48 -12.76 -36.13
C ALA A 41 13.96 -13.51 -34.86
N GLN A 42 15.26 -13.76 -34.74
CA GLN A 42 15.86 -14.36 -33.53
C GLN A 42 15.76 -13.45 -32.31
N LEU A 43 15.90 -12.14 -32.49
CA LEU A 43 15.69 -11.16 -31.41
C LEU A 43 14.22 -11.11 -30.99
N LYS A 44 13.28 -11.07 -31.93
CA LYS A 44 11.84 -11.08 -31.63
C LYS A 44 11.41 -12.33 -30.85
N THR A 45 11.92 -13.49 -31.23
CA THR A 45 11.63 -14.76 -30.53
C THR A 45 12.21 -14.79 -29.11
N ARG A 46 13.43 -14.27 -28.92
CA ARG A 46 14.03 -14.13 -27.57
C ARG A 46 13.25 -13.16 -26.69
N VAL A 47 12.82 -12.03 -27.24
CA VAL A 47 12.01 -11.03 -26.51
C VAL A 47 10.63 -11.59 -26.15
N SER A 48 9.98 -12.33 -27.05
CA SER A 48 8.71 -12.98 -26.72
C SER A 48 8.88 -14.11 -25.69
N ALA A 49 10.03 -14.78 -25.66
CA ALA A 49 10.32 -15.83 -24.69
C ALA A 49 10.63 -15.26 -23.28
N SER A 50 11.19 -14.05 -23.19
CA SER A 50 11.46 -13.38 -21.92
C SER A 50 10.29 -12.54 -21.39
N ALA A 51 9.31 -12.20 -22.23
CA ALA A 51 8.09 -11.50 -21.83
C ALA A 51 7.29 -12.19 -20.69
N PRO A 52 7.04 -13.51 -20.71
CA PRO A 52 6.36 -14.17 -19.59
C PRO A 52 7.20 -14.18 -18.30
N GLU A 53 8.53 -14.27 -18.40
CA GLU A 53 9.40 -14.20 -17.21
C GLU A 53 9.39 -12.80 -16.58
N LEU A 54 9.38 -11.75 -17.40
CA LEU A 54 9.22 -10.36 -16.95
C LEU A 54 7.86 -10.13 -16.30
N GLN A 55 6.78 -10.69 -16.85
CA GLN A 55 5.45 -10.60 -16.28
C GLN A 55 5.40 -11.25 -14.89
N VAL A 56 5.92 -12.47 -14.74
CA VAL A 56 5.96 -13.16 -13.44
C VAL A 56 6.77 -12.39 -12.40
N LYS A 57 7.93 -11.83 -12.78
CA LYS A 57 8.73 -10.99 -11.86
C LYS A 57 7.97 -9.75 -11.42
N MET A 58 7.27 -9.09 -12.35
CA MET A 58 6.44 -7.94 -12.04
C MET A 58 5.28 -8.31 -11.10
N ASP A 59 4.61 -9.43 -11.34
CA ASP A 59 3.50 -9.91 -10.51
C ASP A 59 3.99 -10.28 -9.08
N LEU A 60 5.17 -10.90 -8.96
CA LEU A 60 5.81 -11.17 -7.66
C LEU A 60 6.13 -9.88 -6.91
N MET A 61 6.73 -8.89 -7.58
CA MET A 61 6.98 -7.59 -6.94
C MET A 61 5.67 -6.90 -6.51
N GLN A 62 4.61 -6.97 -7.31
CA GLN A 62 3.32 -6.41 -6.95
C GLN A 62 2.71 -7.11 -5.73
N PHE A 63 2.87 -8.43 -5.63
CA PHE A 63 2.46 -9.21 -4.48
C PHE A 63 3.23 -8.78 -3.22
N ASP A 64 4.55 -8.67 -3.30
CA ASP A 64 5.38 -8.22 -2.17
C ASP A 64 4.97 -6.82 -1.71
N VAL A 65 4.76 -5.88 -2.64
CA VAL A 65 4.27 -4.53 -2.33
C VAL A 65 2.87 -4.57 -1.69
N ALA A 66 1.98 -5.46 -2.12
CA ALA A 66 0.64 -5.59 -1.53
C ALA A 66 0.72 -6.15 -0.10
N GLN A 67 1.59 -7.14 0.14
CA GLN A 67 1.84 -7.70 1.46
C GLN A 67 2.43 -6.66 2.42
N GLU A 68 3.43 -5.91 1.98
CA GLU A 68 4.03 -4.83 2.77
C GLU A 68 3.00 -3.74 3.08
N LYS A 69 2.16 -3.35 2.12
CA LYS A 69 1.07 -2.38 2.36
C LYS A 69 0.08 -2.90 3.41
N ALA A 70 -0.28 -4.17 3.36
CA ALA A 70 -1.15 -4.79 4.36
C ALA A 70 -0.48 -4.79 5.75
N ALA A 71 0.81 -5.11 5.82
CA ALA A 71 1.58 -5.06 7.06
C ALA A 71 1.65 -3.61 7.63
N VAL A 72 1.97 -2.62 6.79
CA VAL A 72 1.99 -1.21 7.18
C VAL A 72 0.63 -0.73 7.66
N ALA A 73 -0.46 -1.10 6.97
CA ALA A 73 -1.81 -0.77 7.41
C ALA A 73 -2.14 -1.40 8.77
N SER A 74 -1.75 -2.66 9.00
CA SER A 74 -1.96 -3.34 10.28
C SER A 74 -1.18 -2.67 11.42
N LEU A 75 0.07 -2.27 11.18
CA LEU A 75 0.90 -1.58 12.15
C LEU A 75 0.37 -0.17 12.42
N THR A 76 -0.17 0.51 11.41
CA THR A 76 -0.78 1.83 11.56
C THR A 76 -2.07 1.74 12.38
N ALA A 77 -2.91 0.73 12.15
CA ALA A 77 -4.09 0.47 12.96
C ALA A 77 -3.71 0.19 14.43
N ALA A 78 -2.70 -0.65 14.66
CA ALA A 78 -2.18 -0.93 15.99
C ALA A 78 -1.60 0.33 16.67
N LEU A 79 -0.90 1.19 15.92
CA LEU A 79 -0.37 2.44 16.42
C LEU A 79 -1.48 3.40 16.85
N MET A 80 -2.51 3.58 16.01
CA MET A 80 -3.67 4.44 16.32
C MET A 80 -4.40 3.94 17.57
N GLN A 81 -4.55 2.62 17.72
CA GLN A 81 -5.15 2.04 18.91
C GLN A 81 -4.29 2.28 20.17
N ALA A 82 -2.98 2.07 20.07
CA ALA A 82 -2.06 2.33 21.18
C ALA A 82 -2.01 3.81 21.59
N GLN A 83 -2.15 4.72 20.62
CA GLN A 83 -2.25 6.17 20.89
C GLN A 83 -3.52 6.50 21.67
N GLU A 84 -4.67 5.95 21.24
CA GLU A 84 -5.93 6.13 21.97
C GLU A 84 -5.85 5.57 23.40
N ASP A 85 -5.27 4.37 23.58
CA ASP A 85 -5.10 3.77 24.90
C ASP A 85 -4.21 4.64 25.81
N LEU A 86 -3.15 5.23 25.26
CA LEU A 86 -2.26 6.14 25.99
C LEU A 86 -2.96 7.45 26.39
N GLU A 87 -3.83 7.99 25.54
CA GLU A 87 -4.65 9.16 25.89
C GLU A 87 -5.62 8.86 27.03
N LEU A 88 -6.29 7.70 26.97
CA LEU A 88 -7.19 7.25 28.03
C LEU A 88 -6.44 6.99 29.34
N GLU A 89 -5.23 6.44 29.30
CA GLU A 89 -4.38 6.31 30.49
C GLU A 89 -3.96 7.65 31.08
N LYS A 90 -3.59 8.63 30.25
CA LYS A 90 -3.26 9.98 30.72
C LYS A 90 -4.46 10.63 31.40
N ALA A 91 -5.66 10.49 30.83
CA ALA A 91 -6.91 10.97 31.41
C ALA A 91 -7.25 10.27 32.73
N ASN A 92 -7.05 8.97 32.82
CA ASN A 92 -7.21 8.22 34.07
C ASN A 92 -6.22 8.71 35.15
N ARG A 93 -4.94 8.86 34.80
CA ARG A 93 -3.92 9.37 35.74
C ARG A 93 -4.24 10.79 36.20
N SER A 94 -4.69 11.67 35.30
CA SER A 94 -5.07 13.04 35.67
C SER A 94 -6.30 13.06 36.57
N ALA A 95 -7.31 12.23 36.31
CA ALA A 95 -8.47 12.06 37.17
C ALA A 95 -8.12 11.48 38.54
N ALA A 96 -7.22 10.50 38.62
CA ALA A 96 -6.73 9.97 39.89
C ALA A 96 -5.98 11.04 40.69
N ILE A 97 -5.15 11.87 40.05
CA ILE A 97 -4.50 13.01 40.71
C ILE A 97 -5.54 14.04 41.17
N HIS A 98 -6.56 14.30 40.36
CA HIS A 98 -7.64 15.22 40.69
C HIS A 98 -8.45 14.74 41.91
N LEU A 99 -8.80 13.45 41.97
CA LEU A 99 -9.41 12.81 43.13
C LEU A 99 -8.55 12.96 44.38
N LEU A 100 -7.25 12.65 44.28
CA LEU A 100 -6.34 12.77 45.42
C LEU A 100 -6.19 14.22 45.90
N LYS A 101 -6.26 15.19 44.99
CA LYS A 101 -6.17 16.63 45.33
C LYS A 101 -7.47 17.18 45.94
N LYS A 102 -8.63 16.85 45.38
CA LYS A 102 -9.93 17.31 45.90
C LYS A 102 -10.40 16.52 47.13
N HIS A 103 -10.14 15.22 47.13
CA HIS A 103 -10.69 14.24 48.05
C HIS A 103 -9.60 13.27 48.53
N GLY A 104 -8.48 13.80 49.02
CA GLY A 104 -7.39 13.01 49.63
C GLY A 104 -7.88 12.05 50.72
N VAL A 105 -9.07 12.31 51.26
CA VAL A 105 -9.96 11.36 51.93
C VAL A 105 -11.35 11.50 51.27
N VAL A 106 -11.94 10.41 50.79
CA VAL A 106 -13.33 10.40 50.29
C VAL A 106 -14.21 9.97 51.47
N ASP A 107 -15.03 10.88 52.00
CA ASP A 107 -15.96 10.62 53.12
C ASP A 107 -15.36 9.94 54.37
N GLY A 108 -14.13 10.28 54.74
CA GLY A 108 -13.44 9.67 55.89
C GLY A 108 -12.80 8.30 55.63
N LEU A 109 -12.95 7.75 54.42
CA LEU A 109 -12.44 6.44 54.03
C LEU A 109 -11.22 6.55 53.10
N ALA A 110 -10.24 5.66 53.34
CA ALA A 110 -9.06 5.56 52.49
C ALA A 110 -9.43 4.93 51.14
N TYR A 111 -8.86 5.42 50.05
CA TYR A 111 -9.10 4.90 48.69
C TYR A 111 -8.87 3.37 48.56
N SER A 112 -8.00 2.80 49.39
CA SER A 112 -7.74 1.35 49.47
C SER A 112 -8.91 0.53 50.03
N SER A 113 -9.82 1.14 50.78
CA SER A 113 -10.96 0.48 51.42
C SER A 113 -12.14 0.21 50.48
N PHE A 114 -12.21 0.93 49.36
CA PHE A 114 -13.23 0.70 48.33
C PHE A 114 -12.98 -0.58 47.55
N THR A 115 -14.06 -1.20 47.09
CA THR A 115 -14.01 -2.32 46.15
C THR A 115 -13.43 -1.89 44.80
N ARG A 116 -13.10 -2.86 43.95
CA ARG A 116 -12.52 -2.55 42.63
C ARG A 116 -13.52 -1.79 41.77
N GLU A 117 -14.79 -2.15 41.85
CA GLU A 117 -15.90 -1.57 41.10
C GLU A 117 -16.16 -0.13 41.56
N GLU A 118 -16.24 0.13 42.87
CA GLU A 118 -16.41 1.48 43.43
C GLU A 118 -15.24 2.40 43.07
N ARG A 119 -14.00 1.89 43.08
CA ARG A 119 -12.84 2.66 42.64
C ARG A 119 -12.94 3.09 41.18
N VAL A 120 -13.48 2.23 40.32
CA VAL A 120 -13.66 2.53 38.89
C VAL A 120 -14.76 3.57 38.69
N GLU A 121 -15.81 3.55 39.50
CA GLU A 121 -16.87 4.58 39.47
C GLU A 121 -16.38 5.93 39.99
N LEU A 122 -15.56 5.94 41.05
CA LEU A 122 -14.93 7.16 41.55
C LEU A 122 -13.96 7.77 40.53
N ILE A 123 -13.15 6.94 39.86
CA ILE A 123 -12.29 7.41 38.76
C ILE A 123 -13.15 7.95 37.61
N ALA A 124 -14.25 7.26 37.26
CA ALA A 124 -15.12 7.70 36.18
C ALA A 124 -15.75 9.08 36.46
N SER A 125 -16.27 9.32 37.67
CA SER A 125 -16.83 10.62 38.03
C SER A 125 -15.77 11.73 37.98
N ALA A 126 -14.54 11.44 38.39
CA ALA A 126 -13.45 12.41 38.27
C ALA A 126 -12.98 12.64 36.82
N MET A 127 -13.00 11.61 35.97
CA MET A 127 -12.72 11.76 34.54
C MET A 127 -13.77 12.63 33.85
N ASP A 128 -15.06 12.47 34.22
CA ASP A 128 -16.15 13.32 33.73
C ASP A 128 -15.92 14.79 34.08
N GLU A 129 -15.41 15.08 35.27
CA GLU A 129 -15.10 16.44 35.70
C GLU A 129 -13.87 17.05 35.00
N VAL A 130 -12.84 16.25 34.71
CA VAL A 130 -11.54 16.75 34.22
C VAL A 130 -11.46 16.78 32.69
N VAL A 131 -12.01 15.76 32.02
CA VAL A 131 -11.83 15.52 30.58
C VAL A 131 -13.17 15.41 29.84
N GLY A 132 -14.25 15.08 30.55
CA GLY A 132 -15.60 15.04 29.99
C GLY A 132 -16.12 13.64 29.67
N SER A 133 -17.45 13.51 29.64
CA SER A 133 -18.18 12.25 29.63
C SER A 133 -17.86 11.28 28.49
N GLU A 134 -17.56 11.81 27.30
CA GLU A 134 -17.24 10.98 26.14
C GLU A 134 -15.96 10.15 26.34
N THR A 135 -14.93 10.77 26.92
CA THR A 135 -13.65 10.08 27.18
C THR A 135 -13.77 9.06 28.31
N THR A 136 -14.57 9.38 29.33
CA THR A 136 -14.88 8.46 30.43
C THR A 136 -15.65 7.24 29.95
N ILE A 137 -16.64 7.40 29.06
CA ILE A 137 -17.40 6.28 28.50
C ILE A 137 -16.45 5.35 27.72
N ARG A 138 -15.57 5.91 26.88
CA ARG A 138 -14.56 5.15 26.12
C ARG A 138 -13.57 4.42 27.04
N TRP A 139 -13.10 5.09 28.09
CA TRP A 139 -12.25 4.48 29.11
C TRP A 139 -12.97 3.33 29.84
N LYS A 140 -14.21 3.56 30.30
CA LYS A 140 -15.01 2.58 31.05
C LYS A 140 -15.32 1.34 30.21
N ALA A 141 -15.58 1.50 28.91
CA ALA A 141 -15.78 0.39 27.98
C ALA A 141 -14.53 -0.50 27.82
N ARG A 142 -13.33 0.07 27.98
CA ARG A 142 -12.05 -0.66 27.94
C ARG A 142 -11.58 -1.13 29.33
N SER A 143 -12.22 -0.66 30.39
CA SER A 143 -11.80 -0.93 31.76
C SER A 143 -12.20 -2.35 32.19
N PRO A 144 -11.26 -3.18 32.71
CA PRO A 144 -11.53 -4.60 33.00
C PRO A 144 -12.56 -4.88 34.10
N ALA A 145 -13.04 -3.85 34.81
CA ALA A 145 -14.12 -3.98 35.79
C ALA A 145 -15.52 -3.95 35.14
N SER A 146 -15.64 -3.40 33.93
CA SER A 146 -16.92 -3.29 33.20
C SER A 146 -17.39 -4.64 32.63
N THR A 147 -16.47 -5.57 32.35
CA THR A 147 -16.76 -6.86 31.72
C THR A 147 -17.47 -7.86 32.63
N ARG A 148 -17.54 -7.61 33.95
CA ARG A 148 -18.15 -8.57 34.89
C ARG A 148 -19.67 -8.40 35.05
N SER A 149 -20.27 -7.29 34.57
CA SER A 149 -21.73 -7.07 34.72
C SER A 149 -22.57 -7.64 33.58
N GLN A 150 -21.98 -8.09 32.46
CA GLN A 150 -22.72 -8.71 31.34
C GLN A 150 -22.86 -10.24 31.43
N SER A 151 -22.27 -10.90 32.44
CA SER A 151 -22.36 -12.36 32.61
C SER A 151 -23.65 -12.85 33.29
N GLY A 152 -24.75 -12.10 33.21
CA GLY A 152 -25.97 -12.34 34.00
C GLY A 152 -27.28 -12.46 33.21
N LYS A 153 -27.25 -12.62 31.88
CA LYS A 153 -28.45 -12.90 31.08
C LYS A 153 -28.12 -13.88 29.96
N GLY A 154 -28.24 -15.17 30.26
CA GLY A 154 -28.00 -16.24 29.31
C GLY A 154 -27.68 -17.57 29.97
N ALA A 155 -28.53 -18.01 30.89
CA ALA A 155 -28.68 -19.40 31.31
C ALA A 155 -30.16 -19.64 31.60
#